data_AF-A0A7W7MA28-F1
#
_entry.id   AF-A0A7W7MA28-F1
#
_cell.length_a   1.000
_cell.length_b   1.000
_cell.length_c   1.000
_cell.angle_alpha   90.00
_cell.angle_beta   90.00
_cell.angle_gamma   90.00
#
_symmetry.space_group_name_H-M   'P 1'
#
loop_
_entity.id
_entity.type
_entity.pdbx_description
1 polymer ?
#
loop_
_entity_poly.entity_id
_entity_poly.type
_entity_poly.pdbx_seq_one_letter_code
_entity_poly.pdbx_strand_id
1 'polypeptide(L)'
;MPQPTPTADPAQTRAELENLRPDLVERYDAALPGARAAILRRLRLAIEREPLPGAVYADMDPVELTAKLWPGTPFVTEVANSVANLALARANAVRPSLTETDLGRIEQFETDGHPLHPGCRTRAGMTVADVLAYAPEHRPVIRLRRLRVPAERWHGAAQPVLYAHPWQAARLREQYPWLTDAGPTRPMRPLMSLRTVAPVSGGPHLKTAVDVQMTSAVRTVSPAAVHNGPILSAALQRLTADLPIDILAETEAGAVITEHGPDRRLAHLVRRAPRLAPGEQAVPLGIFTNHFLSTVDDPYAWLAQLTDLLFTPLATVLTRGVALEAHGQNTLVVLRDRRPVRILYRDLGGVRVSRELGLDLHGDLLTDDPATLRTKLAAAALGTVAGQLVDAFAAHHGAEPDRLWAIVAAGLRQVPELLTEPLPIKATTAMRLAADPLDDIWTFQPNPMAVHA
;
A
#
# COMPACT_ATOMS: atom_id res chain seq x y z
N MET A 1 -31.24 5.80 18.15
CA MET A 1 -30.65 5.05 17.03
C MET A 1 -29.86 3.88 17.59
N PRO A 2 -29.88 2.69 16.97
CA PRO A 2 -28.99 1.59 17.37
C PRO A 2 -27.53 2.05 17.30
N GLN A 3 -26.66 1.45 18.13
CA GLN A 3 -25.23 1.73 18.04
C GLN A 3 -24.69 1.31 16.66
N PRO A 4 -23.82 2.11 16.03
CA PRO A 4 -23.29 1.79 14.72
C PRO A 4 -22.47 0.49 14.77
N THR A 5 -22.82 -0.48 13.94
CA THR A 5 -22.12 -1.77 13.88
C THR A 5 -20.86 -1.64 13.02
N PRO A 6 -19.66 -1.97 13.51
CA PRO A 6 -18.45 -1.94 12.70
C PRO A 6 -18.49 -2.94 11.54
N THR A 7 -17.70 -2.70 10.50
CA THR A 7 -17.57 -3.57 9.32
C THR A 7 -18.88 -3.68 8.52
N ALA A 8 -19.47 -2.53 8.21
CA ALA A 8 -20.75 -2.46 7.49
C ALA A 8 -20.68 -3.13 6.11
N ASP A 9 -21.73 -3.89 5.78
CA ASP A 9 -21.97 -4.42 4.44
C ASP A 9 -22.63 -3.35 3.54
N PRO A 10 -22.95 -3.66 2.26
CA PRO A 10 -23.54 -2.67 1.39
C PRO A 10 -24.90 -2.13 1.83
N ALA A 11 -25.75 -2.97 2.45
CA ALA A 11 -27.09 -2.59 2.87
C ALA A 11 -27.06 -1.71 4.12
N GLN A 12 -26.24 -2.09 5.11
CA GLN A 12 -26.01 -1.28 6.30
C GLN A 12 -25.38 0.07 5.92
N THR A 13 -24.37 0.08 5.04
CA THR A 13 -23.73 1.32 4.58
C THR A 13 -24.75 2.25 3.94
N ARG A 14 -25.58 1.71 3.05
CA ARG A 14 -26.65 2.48 2.39
C ARG A 14 -27.67 3.06 3.38
N ALA A 15 -28.06 2.30 4.40
CA ALA A 15 -28.99 2.78 5.43
C ALA A 15 -28.37 3.87 6.33
N GLU A 16 -27.11 3.71 6.74
CA GLU A 16 -26.43 4.71 7.58
C GLU A 16 -26.16 6.02 6.83
N LEU A 17 -25.93 5.98 5.51
CA LEU A 17 -25.73 7.17 4.69
C LEU A 17 -26.92 8.13 4.69
N GLU A 18 -28.15 7.63 4.89
CA GLU A 18 -29.36 8.47 4.98
C GLU A 18 -29.28 9.51 6.10
N ASN A 19 -28.48 9.23 7.14
CA ASN A 19 -28.28 10.14 8.26
C ASN A 19 -26.89 10.80 8.21
N LEU A 20 -25.85 10.05 7.79
CA LEU A 20 -24.46 10.54 7.84
C LEU A 20 -24.11 11.48 6.68
N ARG A 21 -24.51 11.12 5.45
CA ARG A 21 -24.20 11.83 4.21
C ARG A 21 -25.32 11.61 3.18
N PRO A 22 -26.50 12.22 3.40
CA PRO A 22 -27.66 12.03 2.51
C PRO A 22 -27.36 12.38 1.05
N ASP A 23 -26.43 13.32 0.83
CA ASP A 23 -25.96 13.75 -0.50
C ASP A 23 -25.22 12.66 -1.29
N LEU A 24 -24.75 11.59 -0.63
CA LEU A 24 -24.06 10.47 -1.27
C LEU A 24 -24.96 9.29 -1.59
N VAL A 25 -26.20 9.25 -1.10
CA VAL A 25 -27.11 8.10 -1.23
C VAL A 25 -27.31 7.68 -2.69
N GLU A 26 -27.75 8.60 -3.55
CA GLU A 26 -28.01 8.29 -4.96
C GLU A 26 -26.74 7.87 -5.70
N ARG A 27 -25.60 8.52 -5.40
CA ARG A 27 -24.30 8.20 -6.00
C ARG A 27 -23.77 6.86 -5.53
N TYR A 28 -24.04 6.48 -4.29
CA TYR A 28 -23.69 5.18 -3.73
C TYR A 28 -24.48 4.07 -4.43
N ASP A 29 -25.80 4.25 -4.57
CA ASP A 29 -26.67 3.31 -5.28
C ASP A 29 -26.21 3.13 -6.74
N ALA A 30 -25.84 4.24 -7.42
CA ALA A 30 -25.29 4.20 -8.76
C ALA A 30 -23.89 3.53 -8.86
N ALA A 31 -23.04 3.68 -7.84
CA ALA A 31 -21.69 3.12 -7.83
C ALA A 31 -21.64 1.63 -7.44
N LEU A 32 -22.65 1.14 -6.72
CA LEU A 32 -22.66 -0.20 -6.14
C LEU A 32 -22.53 -1.35 -7.17
N PRO A 33 -23.24 -1.35 -8.31
CA PRO A 33 -23.06 -2.39 -9.32
C PRO A 33 -21.63 -2.45 -9.87
N GLY A 34 -21.02 -1.29 -10.14
CA GLY A 34 -19.64 -1.20 -10.62
C GLY A 34 -18.62 -1.65 -9.56
N ALA A 35 -18.90 -1.39 -8.27
CA ALA A 35 -18.08 -1.89 -7.18
C ALA A 35 -18.14 -3.43 -7.09
N ARG A 36 -19.34 -4.02 -7.15
CA ARG A 36 -19.51 -5.48 -7.18
C ARG A 36 -18.76 -6.13 -8.34
N ALA A 37 -18.90 -5.60 -9.56
CA ALA A 37 -18.20 -6.10 -10.73
C ALA A 37 -16.67 -6.03 -10.58
N ALA A 38 -16.16 -4.93 -9.99
CA ALA A 38 -14.72 -4.75 -9.76
C ALA A 38 -14.16 -5.73 -8.72
N ILE A 39 -14.92 -6.08 -7.69
CA ILE A 39 -14.54 -7.07 -6.67
C ILE A 39 -14.67 -8.49 -7.23
N LEU A 40 -15.71 -8.79 -8.01
CA LEU A 40 -15.89 -10.07 -8.68
C LEU A 40 -14.75 -10.36 -9.66
N ARG A 41 -14.30 -9.36 -10.44
CA ARG A 41 -13.13 -9.49 -11.32
C ARG A 41 -11.85 -9.85 -10.53
N ARG A 42 -11.66 -9.26 -9.35
CA ARG A 42 -10.51 -9.57 -8.48
C ARG A 42 -10.60 -10.98 -7.90
N LEU A 43 -11.79 -11.41 -7.47
CA LEU A 43 -12.02 -12.79 -7.06
C LEU A 43 -11.72 -13.77 -8.20
N ARG A 44 -12.21 -13.49 -9.41
CA ARG A 44 -11.91 -14.29 -10.60
C ARG A 44 -10.42 -14.41 -10.83
N LEU A 45 -9.69 -13.29 -10.83
CA LEU A 45 -8.24 -13.29 -11.00
C LEU A 45 -7.53 -14.08 -9.90
N ALA A 46 -7.98 -13.98 -8.65
CA ALA A 46 -7.43 -14.78 -7.56
C ALA A 46 -7.68 -16.28 -7.79
N ILE A 47 -8.89 -16.69 -8.18
CA ILE A 47 -9.25 -18.08 -8.49
C ILE A 47 -8.42 -18.64 -9.66
N GLU A 48 -8.17 -17.83 -10.68
CA GLU A 48 -7.41 -18.25 -11.86
C GLU A 48 -5.89 -18.38 -11.59
N ARG A 49 -5.37 -17.70 -10.57
CA ARG A 49 -3.91 -17.51 -10.39
C ARG A 49 -3.36 -18.07 -9.09
N GLU A 50 -4.16 -18.09 -8.03
CA GLU A 50 -3.74 -18.43 -6.67
C GLU A 50 -4.16 -19.86 -6.29
N PRO A 51 -3.41 -20.55 -5.41
CA PRO A 51 -3.72 -21.90 -4.96
C PRO A 51 -4.89 -21.91 -3.96
N LEU A 52 -6.11 -21.68 -4.46
CA LEU A 52 -7.31 -21.55 -3.64
C LEU A 52 -8.08 -22.89 -3.56
N PRO A 53 -8.38 -23.40 -2.35
CA PRO A 53 -8.98 -24.72 -2.18
C PRO A 53 -10.42 -24.76 -2.69
N GLY A 54 -10.74 -25.73 -3.55
CA GLY A 54 -12.10 -25.96 -4.07
C GLY A 54 -12.68 -24.81 -4.89
N ALA A 55 -11.83 -23.86 -5.30
CA ALA A 55 -12.29 -22.62 -5.92
C ALA A 55 -12.67 -22.83 -7.39
N VAL A 56 -13.97 -22.77 -7.68
CA VAL A 56 -14.51 -22.77 -9.04
C VAL A 56 -15.29 -21.48 -9.24
N TYR A 57 -14.88 -20.69 -10.23
CA TYR A 57 -15.53 -19.44 -10.54
C TYR A 57 -16.99 -19.66 -10.97
N ALA A 58 -17.88 -18.80 -10.48
CA ALA A 58 -19.25 -18.66 -10.96
C ALA A 58 -19.57 -17.18 -11.08
N ASP A 59 -20.26 -16.80 -12.17
CA ASP A 59 -20.65 -15.41 -12.42
C ASP A 59 -21.89 -15.06 -11.59
N MET A 60 -21.65 -14.58 -10.38
CA MET A 60 -22.68 -14.21 -9.41
C MET A 60 -22.18 -13.08 -8.51
N ASP A 61 -22.99 -12.65 -7.54
CA ASP A 61 -22.56 -11.61 -6.61
C ASP A 61 -21.24 -12.02 -5.89
N PRO A 62 -20.25 -11.12 -5.76
CA PRO A 62 -18.96 -11.47 -5.16
C PRO A 62 -19.08 -11.97 -3.71
N VAL A 63 -20.06 -11.49 -2.94
CA VAL A 63 -20.28 -11.95 -1.56
C VAL A 63 -20.89 -13.35 -1.57
N GLU A 64 -21.86 -13.61 -2.44
CA GLU A 64 -22.45 -14.94 -2.62
C GLU A 64 -21.42 -15.97 -3.09
N LEU A 65 -20.57 -15.60 -4.07
CA LEU A 65 -19.48 -16.44 -4.54
C LEU A 65 -18.52 -16.77 -3.40
N THR A 66 -18.10 -15.76 -2.63
CA THR A 66 -17.19 -15.93 -1.49
C THR A 66 -17.81 -16.83 -0.42
N ALA A 67 -19.09 -16.64 -0.09
CA ALA A 67 -19.82 -17.46 0.88
C ALA A 67 -19.97 -18.92 0.42
N LYS A 68 -20.16 -19.15 -0.88
CA LYS A 68 -20.22 -20.49 -1.48
C LYS A 68 -18.86 -21.20 -1.44
N LEU A 69 -17.78 -20.49 -1.76
CA LEU A 69 -16.44 -21.08 -1.83
C LEU A 69 -15.81 -21.28 -0.46
N TRP A 70 -15.99 -20.34 0.46
CA TRP A 70 -15.35 -20.35 1.78
C TRP A 70 -16.35 -20.02 2.90
N PRO A 71 -17.38 -20.88 3.09
CA PRO A 71 -18.43 -20.66 4.08
C PRO A 71 -17.86 -20.56 5.50
N GLY A 72 -18.43 -19.65 6.30
CA GLY A 72 -18.04 -19.45 7.70
C GLY A 72 -16.71 -18.73 7.92
N THR A 73 -15.99 -18.35 6.87
CA THR A 73 -14.76 -17.57 7.00
C THR A 73 -15.08 -16.08 7.21
N PRO A 74 -14.25 -15.33 7.98
CA PRO A 74 -14.39 -13.87 8.09
C PRO A 74 -14.27 -13.15 6.74
N PHE A 75 -13.66 -13.81 5.75
CA PHE A 75 -13.43 -13.25 4.43
C PHE A 75 -14.73 -12.89 3.69
N VAL A 76 -15.85 -13.59 3.95
CA VAL A 76 -17.16 -13.24 3.39
C VAL A 76 -17.56 -11.82 3.80
N THR A 77 -17.47 -11.52 5.10
CA THR A 77 -17.76 -10.18 5.66
C THR A 77 -16.76 -9.15 5.15
N GLU A 78 -15.50 -9.51 5.01
CA GLU A 78 -14.46 -8.61 4.48
C GLU A 78 -14.69 -8.25 3.00
N VAL A 79 -15.15 -9.19 2.19
CA VAL A 79 -15.53 -8.96 0.78
C VAL A 79 -16.77 -8.07 0.71
N ALA A 80 -17.79 -8.32 1.53
CA ALA A 80 -18.97 -7.47 1.60
C ALA A 80 -18.62 -6.03 2.00
N ASN A 81 -17.75 -5.86 3.01
CA ASN A 81 -17.26 -4.56 3.44
C ASN A 81 -16.38 -3.88 2.37
N SER A 82 -15.58 -4.66 1.62
CA SER A 82 -14.79 -4.14 0.49
C SER A 82 -15.70 -3.61 -0.63
N VAL A 83 -16.78 -4.32 -0.97
CA VAL A 83 -17.80 -3.86 -1.93
C VAL A 83 -18.43 -2.55 -1.45
N ALA A 84 -18.85 -2.48 -0.19
CA ALA A 84 -19.49 -1.29 0.38
C ALA A 84 -18.55 -0.07 0.35
N ASN A 85 -17.32 -0.23 0.86
CA ASN A 85 -16.36 0.86 0.91
C ASN A 85 -15.87 1.28 -0.48
N LEU A 86 -15.76 0.37 -1.44
CA LEU A 86 -15.44 0.72 -2.83
C LEU A 86 -16.57 1.52 -3.49
N ALA A 87 -17.82 1.13 -3.28
CA ALA A 87 -18.98 1.89 -3.76
C ALA A 87 -19.00 3.29 -3.13
N LEU A 88 -18.76 3.40 -1.83
CA LEU A 88 -18.70 4.67 -1.10
C LEU A 88 -17.54 5.56 -1.56
N ALA A 89 -16.35 4.99 -1.78
CA ALA A 89 -15.21 5.69 -2.33
C ALA A 89 -15.52 6.29 -3.71
N ARG A 90 -16.13 5.49 -4.60
CA ARG A 90 -16.53 5.92 -5.95
C ARG A 90 -17.65 6.96 -5.94
N ALA A 91 -18.64 6.81 -5.06
CA ALA A 91 -19.73 7.76 -4.89
C ALA A 91 -19.26 9.17 -4.49
N ASN A 92 -18.18 9.23 -3.70
CA ASN A 92 -17.59 10.46 -3.20
C ASN A 92 -16.29 10.85 -3.95
N ALA A 93 -15.99 10.16 -5.05
CA ALA A 93 -14.82 10.42 -5.88
C ALA A 93 -14.89 11.83 -6.48
N VAL A 94 -13.71 12.44 -6.64
CA VAL A 94 -13.56 13.73 -7.32
C VAL A 94 -12.57 13.56 -8.45
N ARG A 95 -12.73 14.34 -9.52
CA ARG A 95 -11.78 14.32 -10.62
C ARG A 95 -10.42 14.84 -10.13
N PRO A 96 -9.33 14.08 -10.31
CA PRO A 96 -8.00 14.53 -9.91
C PRO A 96 -7.57 15.73 -10.75
N SER A 97 -6.91 16.69 -10.12
CA SER A 97 -6.20 17.76 -10.85
C SER A 97 -4.82 17.25 -11.25
N LEU A 98 -4.55 17.22 -12.54
CA LEU A 98 -3.25 16.77 -13.08
C LEU A 98 -2.10 17.74 -12.76
N THR A 99 -2.42 18.95 -12.29
CA THR A 99 -1.44 19.97 -11.85
C THR A 99 -1.29 20.05 -10.33
N GLU A 100 -1.98 19.17 -9.57
CA GLU A 100 -1.83 19.11 -8.12
C GLU A 100 -0.39 18.77 -7.74
N THR A 101 0.20 19.44 -6.76
CA THR A 101 1.59 19.16 -6.32
C THR A 101 1.66 18.67 -4.88
N ASP A 102 0.57 18.82 -4.11
CA ASP A 102 0.48 18.27 -2.77
C ASP A 102 0.31 16.74 -2.83
N LEU A 103 1.36 16.01 -2.45
CA LEU A 103 1.34 14.54 -2.43
C LEU A 103 0.17 13.98 -1.60
N GLY A 104 -0.20 14.63 -0.50
CA GLY A 104 -1.33 14.22 0.32
C GLY A 104 -2.65 14.27 -0.46
N ARG A 105 -2.88 15.31 -1.24
CA ARG A 105 -4.06 15.43 -2.11
C ARG A 105 -4.01 14.45 -3.28
N ILE A 106 -2.85 14.28 -3.92
CA ILE A 106 -2.65 13.28 -4.98
C ILE A 106 -3.03 11.89 -4.46
N GLU A 107 -2.53 11.51 -3.28
CA GLU A 107 -2.81 10.21 -2.67
C GLU A 107 -4.27 10.00 -2.25
N GLN A 108 -4.98 11.09 -1.94
CA GLN A 108 -6.41 11.05 -1.62
C GLN A 108 -7.31 10.90 -2.87
N PHE A 109 -6.75 10.93 -4.09
CA PHE A 109 -7.50 10.63 -5.32
C PHE A 109 -7.65 9.12 -5.58
N GLU A 110 -6.86 8.27 -4.92
CA GLU A 110 -6.95 6.82 -5.13
C GLU A 110 -8.26 6.24 -4.58
N THR A 111 -9.15 5.80 -5.47
CA THR A 111 -10.48 5.24 -5.12
C THR A 111 -10.58 3.72 -5.22
N ASP A 112 -9.81 3.07 -6.08
CA ASP A 112 -10.01 1.66 -6.42
C ASP A 112 -9.17 0.71 -5.56
N GLY A 113 -8.05 1.21 -5.02
CA GLY A 113 -7.19 0.48 -4.09
C GLY A 113 -6.37 -0.59 -4.80
N HIS A 114 -6.06 -1.68 -4.09
CA HIS A 114 -5.22 -2.74 -4.65
C HIS A 114 -5.85 -3.34 -5.94
N PRO A 115 -5.09 -3.49 -7.04
CA PRO A 115 -5.61 -3.96 -8.33
C PRO A 115 -6.06 -5.43 -8.30
N LEU A 116 -5.38 -6.28 -7.53
CA LEU A 116 -5.58 -7.73 -7.53
C LEU A 116 -6.41 -8.27 -6.34
N HIS A 117 -6.19 -7.76 -5.12
CA HIS A 117 -6.81 -8.34 -3.92
C HIS A 117 -8.29 -7.95 -3.77
N PRO A 118 -9.23 -8.89 -3.62
CA PRO A 118 -10.68 -8.61 -3.52
C PRO A 118 -11.06 -7.81 -2.25
N GLY A 119 -10.31 -7.93 -1.15
CA GLY A 119 -10.43 -7.06 0.01
C GLY A 119 -9.75 -5.68 -0.14
N CYS A 120 -9.66 -5.12 -1.36
CA CYS A 120 -8.89 -3.89 -1.64
C CYS A 120 -9.35 -2.67 -0.83
N ARG A 121 -10.61 -2.65 -0.38
CA ARG A 121 -11.22 -1.58 0.42
C ARG A 121 -11.79 -2.08 1.76
N THR A 122 -11.37 -3.25 2.22
CA THR A 122 -11.74 -3.74 3.55
C THR A 122 -11.22 -2.79 4.64
N ARG A 123 -12.09 -2.50 5.62
CA ARG A 123 -11.86 -1.69 6.81
C ARG A 123 -12.51 -2.35 8.03
N ALA A 124 -12.26 -3.64 8.23
CA ALA A 124 -12.92 -4.41 9.28
C ALA A 124 -12.50 -3.90 10.67
N GLY A 125 -13.51 -3.51 11.45
CA GLY A 125 -13.37 -2.79 12.73
C GLY A 125 -13.82 -1.32 12.69
N MET A 126 -13.98 -0.71 11.52
CA MET A 126 -14.47 0.68 11.38
C MET A 126 -15.98 0.74 11.10
N THR A 127 -16.66 1.74 11.65
CA THR A 127 -18.04 2.10 11.27
C THR A 127 -18.07 2.92 9.97
N VAL A 128 -19.24 3.14 9.36
CA VAL A 128 -19.37 3.99 8.16
C VAL A 128 -18.91 5.43 8.46
N ALA A 129 -19.24 5.94 9.64
CA ALA A 129 -18.79 7.24 10.12
C ALA A 129 -17.26 7.32 10.26
N ASP A 130 -16.62 6.26 10.79
CA ASP A 130 -15.16 6.18 10.87
C ASP A 130 -14.51 6.19 9.47
N VAL A 131 -15.07 5.42 8.52
CA VAL A 131 -14.57 5.39 7.13
C VAL A 131 -14.63 6.79 6.52
N LEU A 132 -15.76 7.48 6.63
CA LEU A 132 -15.93 8.85 6.13
C LEU A 132 -14.98 9.86 6.82
N ALA A 133 -14.70 9.67 8.11
CA ALA A 133 -13.85 10.56 8.90
C ALA A 133 -12.35 10.36 8.65
N TYR A 134 -11.91 9.15 8.30
CA TYR A 134 -10.50 8.77 8.33
C TYR A 134 -9.94 8.20 7.03
N ALA A 135 -10.76 7.62 6.14
CA ALA A 135 -10.24 7.00 4.93
C ALA A 135 -9.84 8.05 3.87
N PRO A 136 -8.66 7.91 3.24
CA PRO A 136 -8.08 8.92 2.36
C PRO A 136 -8.97 9.29 1.16
N GLU A 137 -9.73 8.34 0.61
CA GLU A 137 -10.68 8.54 -0.49
C GLU A 137 -11.79 9.57 -0.19
N HIS A 138 -12.06 9.83 1.10
CA HIS A 138 -12.99 10.88 1.53
C HIS A 138 -12.33 12.24 1.75
N ARG A 139 -11.03 12.32 1.45
CA ARG A 139 -10.13 13.48 1.57
C ARG A 139 -10.21 14.20 2.93
N PRO A 140 -10.25 13.48 4.08
CA PRO A 140 -10.30 14.13 5.36
C PRO A 140 -8.99 14.87 5.66
N VAL A 141 -9.08 15.82 6.58
CA VAL A 141 -7.93 16.39 7.27
C VAL A 141 -8.11 16.06 8.76
N ILE A 142 -7.17 15.30 9.31
CA ILE A 142 -7.25 14.80 10.67
C ILE A 142 -6.15 15.42 11.54
N ARG A 143 -6.24 15.23 12.85
CA ARG A 143 -5.15 15.55 13.78
C ARG A 143 -4.89 14.32 14.63
N LEU A 144 -3.67 13.79 14.61
CA LEU A 144 -3.31 12.68 15.49
C LEU A 144 -3.35 13.15 16.95
N ARG A 145 -3.54 12.22 17.90
CA ARG A 145 -3.35 12.50 19.33
C ARG A 145 -1.90 12.24 19.69
N ARG A 146 -1.30 13.16 20.42
CA ARG A 146 -0.01 12.94 21.07
C ARG A 146 -0.28 12.45 22.48
N LEU A 147 0.25 11.30 22.83
CA LEU A 147 0.11 10.70 24.16
C LEU A 147 1.51 10.60 24.77
N ARG A 148 1.73 11.27 25.91
CA ARG A 148 2.97 11.14 26.68
C ARG A 148 3.01 9.74 27.30
N VAL A 149 4.18 9.13 27.18
CA VAL A 149 4.48 7.79 27.69
C VAL A 149 5.54 7.95 28.78
N PRO A 150 5.41 7.27 29.94
CA PRO A 150 6.51 7.21 30.91
C PRO A 150 7.80 6.67 30.26
N ALA A 151 8.95 7.24 30.58
CA ALA A 151 10.20 6.95 29.87
C ALA A 151 10.60 5.47 29.99
N GLU A 152 10.33 4.84 31.13
CA GLU A 152 10.54 3.42 31.40
C GLU A 152 9.60 2.50 30.60
N ARG A 153 8.57 3.07 29.96
CA ARG A 153 7.62 2.37 29.09
C ARG A 153 7.83 2.66 27.61
N TRP A 154 9.01 3.12 27.21
CA TRP A 154 9.31 3.48 25.83
C TRP A 154 10.43 2.65 25.23
N HIS A 155 10.19 2.15 24.01
CA HIS A 155 11.16 1.44 23.19
C HIS A 155 11.42 2.23 21.91
N GLY A 156 12.68 2.46 21.57
CA GLY A 156 13.10 3.21 20.39
C GLY A 156 13.78 4.54 20.73
N ALA A 157 14.39 5.17 19.72
CA ALA A 157 15.22 6.37 19.90
C ALA A 157 14.43 7.69 19.87
N ALA A 158 13.16 7.67 19.48
CA ALA A 158 12.31 8.87 19.47
C ALA A 158 11.99 9.34 20.90
N GLN A 159 11.50 10.58 21.05
CA GLN A 159 10.96 11.04 22.33
C GLN A 159 9.77 10.16 22.78
N PRO A 160 9.55 9.97 24.10
CA PRO A 160 8.49 9.09 24.64
C PRO A 160 7.09 9.73 24.51
N VAL A 161 6.70 9.95 23.26
CA VAL A 161 5.41 10.47 22.83
C VAL A 161 4.89 9.54 21.74
N LEU A 162 3.78 8.87 22.02
CA LEU A 162 3.07 8.11 21.01
C LEU A 162 2.19 9.04 20.17
N TYR A 163 2.45 9.10 18.87
CA TYR A 163 1.51 9.66 17.90
C TYR A 163 0.49 8.59 17.52
N ALA A 164 -0.75 8.74 18.00
CA ALA A 164 -1.82 7.78 17.79
C ALA A 164 -2.87 8.33 16.80
N HIS A 165 -3.30 7.48 15.87
CA HIS A 165 -4.46 7.76 15.03
C HIS A 165 -5.69 8.04 15.90
N PRO A 166 -6.58 9.01 15.58
CA PRO A 166 -7.71 9.38 16.44
C PRO A 166 -8.60 8.20 16.82
N TRP A 167 -8.89 7.33 15.85
CA TRP A 167 -9.63 6.09 16.08
C TRP A 167 -8.93 5.16 17.10
N GLN A 168 -7.61 5.04 17.05
CA GLN A 168 -6.83 4.20 17.97
C GLN A 168 -6.73 4.86 19.36
N ALA A 169 -6.51 6.18 19.40
CA ALA A 169 -6.17 6.92 20.59
C ALA A 169 -7.25 6.88 21.68
N ALA A 170 -8.53 6.91 21.31
CA ALA A 170 -9.63 6.82 22.26
C ALA A 170 -9.57 5.50 23.05
N ARG A 171 -9.46 4.38 22.34
CA ARG A 171 -9.37 3.02 22.89
C ARG A 171 -8.13 2.84 23.76
N LEU A 172 -6.98 3.35 23.31
CA LEU A 172 -5.73 3.24 24.07
C LEU A 172 -5.79 3.97 25.41
N ARG A 173 -6.45 5.13 25.49
CA ARG A 173 -6.56 5.90 26.73
C ARG A 173 -7.47 5.24 27.76
N GLU A 174 -8.51 4.55 27.30
CA GLU A 174 -9.38 3.74 28.17
C GLU A 174 -8.61 2.53 28.72
N GLN A 175 -7.82 1.87 27.87
CA GLN A 175 -7.06 0.68 28.25
C GLN A 175 -5.81 0.97 29.10
N TYR A 176 -5.15 2.11 28.85
CA TYR A 176 -3.89 2.49 29.50
C TYR A 176 -4.01 3.88 30.14
N PRO A 177 -4.55 3.99 31.38
CA PRO A 177 -4.81 5.29 32.03
C PRO A 177 -3.57 6.15 32.28
N TRP A 178 -2.38 5.55 32.27
CA TRP A 178 -1.09 6.25 32.42
C TRP A 178 -0.64 6.95 31.12
N LEU A 179 -1.29 6.71 29.98
CA LEU A 179 -1.09 7.51 28.78
C LEU A 179 -1.71 8.89 28.98
N THR A 180 -0.86 9.91 29.08
CA THR A 180 -1.33 11.29 29.32
C THR A 180 -1.49 12.05 28.02
N ASP A 181 -2.64 12.69 27.84
CA ASP A 181 -2.94 13.47 26.64
C ASP A 181 -2.05 14.73 26.54
N ALA A 182 -1.33 14.85 25.42
CA ALA A 182 -0.46 16.00 25.11
C ALA A 182 -1.05 16.88 23.99
N GLY A 183 -2.35 16.73 23.74
CA GLY A 183 -3.08 17.46 22.73
C GLY A 183 -2.83 16.95 21.30
N PRO A 184 -3.52 17.55 20.32
CA PRO A 184 -3.45 17.11 18.95
C PRO A 184 -2.16 17.57 18.24
N THR A 185 -1.83 16.91 17.12
CA THR A 185 -0.87 17.44 16.15
C THR A 185 -1.46 18.61 15.35
N ARG A 186 -0.62 19.24 14.52
CA ARG A 186 -1.10 20.05 13.38
C ARG A 186 -1.97 19.22 12.43
N PRO A 187 -2.81 19.85 11.58
CA PRO A 187 -3.62 19.17 10.58
C PRO A 187 -2.79 18.30 9.63
N MET A 188 -3.27 17.09 9.34
CA MET A 188 -2.58 16.10 8.50
C MET A 188 -3.57 15.42 7.54
N ARG A 189 -3.07 15.03 6.38
CA ARG A 189 -3.79 14.24 5.38
C ARG A 189 -3.41 12.78 5.51
N PRO A 190 -4.37 11.87 5.73
CA PRO A 190 -4.16 10.44 5.50
C PRO A 190 -3.73 10.20 4.06
N LEU A 191 -2.65 9.44 3.91
CA LEU A 191 -2.14 8.93 2.63
C LEU A 191 -2.80 7.60 2.28
N MET A 192 -2.45 6.97 1.14
CA MET A 192 -3.12 5.75 0.63
C MET A 192 -3.19 4.61 1.67
N SER A 193 -2.23 4.53 2.59
CA SER A 193 -2.18 3.50 3.62
C SER A 193 -3.15 3.73 4.79
N LEU A 194 -3.95 4.82 4.80
CA LEU A 194 -4.78 5.36 5.90
C LEU A 194 -3.98 5.82 7.12
N ARG A 195 -3.14 4.94 7.65
CA ARG A 195 -2.36 5.12 8.88
C ARG A 195 -1.05 5.87 8.72
N THR A 196 -0.71 6.30 7.51
CA THR A 196 0.40 7.22 7.29
C THR A 196 -0.17 8.57 6.93
N VAL A 197 0.27 9.62 7.62
CA VAL A 197 -0.29 10.96 7.47
C VAL A 197 0.80 11.96 7.11
N ALA A 198 0.49 12.88 6.20
CA ALA A 198 1.36 13.98 5.81
C ALA A 198 0.81 15.30 6.37
N PRO A 199 1.63 16.15 7.03
CA PRO A 199 1.16 17.44 7.51
C PRO A 199 0.73 18.35 6.36
N VAL A 200 -0.40 19.05 6.50
CA VAL A 200 -0.91 19.99 5.48
C VAL A 200 0.08 21.14 5.23
N SER A 201 0.83 21.54 6.26
CA SER A 201 1.85 22.59 6.17
C SER A 201 3.21 22.07 5.71
N GLY A 202 3.31 20.83 5.20
CA GLY A 202 4.57 20.18 4.86
C GLY A 202 5.41 19.72 6.07
N GLY A 203 6.45 18.94 5.79
CA GLY A 203 7.34 18.33 6.78
C GLY A 203 7.11 16.83 6.98
N PRO A 204 7.80 16.19 7.94
CA PRO A 204 7.84 14.72 8.06
C PRO A 204 6.46 14.06 8.16
N HIS A 205 6.34 12.89 7.53
CA HIS A 205 5.17 12.03 7.59
C HIS A 205 5.21 11.20 8.87
N LEU A 206 4.04 10.85 9.41
CA LEU A 206 3.90 9.97 10.57
C LEU A 206 3.14 8.71 10.16
N LYS A 207 3.72 7.52 10.38
CA LYS A 207 3.08 6.22 10.19
C LYS A 207 2.74 5.67 11.57
N THR A 208 1.46 5.50 11.86
CA THR A 208 0.95 5.09 13.18
C THR A 208 0.43 3.65 13.13
N ALA A 209 0.43 2.94 14.25
CA ALA A 209 -0.36 1.73 14.39
C ALA A 209 -1.87 2.06 14.38
N VAL A 210 -2.65 1.26 13.67
CA VAL A 210 -4.12 1.27 13.65
C VAL A 210 -4.58 -0.18 13.63
N ASP A 211 -5.29 -0.60 14.68
CA ASP A 211 -5.72 -1.99 14.88
C ASP A 211 -6.97 -2.33 14.05
N VAL A 212 -6.84 -2.18 12.73
CA VAL A 212 -7.89 -2.39 11.73
C VAL A 212 -7.36 -3.33 10.66
N GLN A 213 -8.14 -4.35 10.33
CA GLN A 213 -7.84 -5.28 9.25
C GLN A 213 -8.06 -4.58 7.90
N MET A 214 -7.01 -4.48 7.10
CA MET A 214 -7.03 -3.83 5.79
C MET A 214 -6.28 -4.70 4.78
N THR A 215 -6.98 -5.17 3.74
CA THR A 215 -6.52 -6.24 2.85
C THR A 215 -6.17 -7.52 3.64
N SER A 216 -4.93 -8.00 3.57
CA SER A 216 -4.51 -9.28 4.15
C SER A 216 -4.03 -9.18 5.59
N ALA A 217 -3.77 -7.98 6.14
CA ALA A 217 -3.19 -7.83 7.47
C ALA A 217 -3.75 -6.65 8.28
N VAL A 218 -3.67 -6.78 9.61
CA VAL A 218 -3.92 -5.71 10.58
C VAL A 218 -2.79 -4.68 10.54
N ARG A 219 -3.13 -3.39 10.51
CA ARG A 219 -2.16 -2.29 10.27
C ARG A 219 -1.41 -1.80 11.51
N THR A 220 -0.70 -2.73 12.15
CA THR A 220 0.22 -2.49 13.27
C THR A 220 1.64 -2.10 12.81
N VAL A 221 2.48 -1.61 13.72
CA VAL A 221 3.90 -1.32 13.47
C VAL A 221 4.73 -2.22 14.38
N SER A 222 5.49 -3.16 13.81
CA SER A 222 6.24 -4.12 14.62
C SER A 222 7.39 -3.46 15.39
N PRO A 223 7.77 -4.00 16.56
CA PRO A 223 9.00 -3.58 17.24
C PRO A 223 10.25 -3.75 16.37
N ALA A 224 10.29 -4.78 15.51
CA ALA A 224 11.36 -4.94 14.52
C ALA A 224 11.42 -3.75 13.55
N ALA A 225 10.28 -3.24 13.06
CA ALA A 225 10.27 -2.05 12.20
C ALA A 225 10.77 -0.79 12.94
N VAL A 226 10.48 -0.67 14.24
CA VAL A 226 10.99 0.43 15.09
C VAL A 226 12.51 0.41 15.18
N HIS A 227 13.11 -0.77 15.34
CA HIS A 227 14.58 -0.95 15.34
C HIS A 227 15.18 -0.76 13.95
N ASN A 228 14.62 -1.44 12.94
CA ASN A 228 15.21 -1.55 11.60
C ASN A 228 15.15 -0.26 10.79
N GLY A 229 14.11 0.57 10.97
CA GLY A 229 13.82 1.72 10.10
C GLY A 229 15.00 2.66 9.88
N PRO A 230 15.63 3.21 10.94
CA PRO A 230 16.80 4.09 10.81
C PRO A 230 18.04 3.40 10.22
N ILE A 231 18.31 2.15 10.61
CA ILE A 231 19.47 1.36 10.14
C ILE A 231 19.35 1.11 8.64
N LEU A 232 18.20 0.59 8.21
CA LEU A 232 17.94 0.27 6.82
C LEU A 232 17.84 1.53 5.95
N SER A 233 17.27 2.61 6.47
CA SER A 233 17.27 3.91 5.78
C SER A 233 18.69 4.39 5.45
N ALA A 234 19.59 4.38 6.43
CA ALA A 234 20.97 4.82 6.23
C ALA A 234 21.74 3.90 5.27
N ALA A 235 21.54 2.58 5.36
CA ALA A 235 22.15 1.62 4.46
C ALA A 235 21.66 1.81 3.02
N LEU A 236 20.35 1.89 2.80
CA LEU A 236 19.75 2.08 1.48
C LEU A 236 20.15 3.42 0.85
N GLN A 237 20.23 4.50 1.63
CA GLN A 237 20.69 5.81 1.12
C GLN A 237 22.13 5.76 0.61
N ARG A 238 23.03 5.04 1.28
CA ARG A 238 24.40 4.81 0.77
C ARG A 238 24.39 3.92 -0.45
N LEU A 239 23.62 2.83 -0.41
CA LEU A 239 23.53 1.84 -1.48
C LEU A 239 22.90 2.41 -2.75
N THR A 240 22.09 3.46 -2.67
CA THR A 240 21.40 4.07 -3.83
C THR A 240 21.94 5.46 -4.19
N ALA A 241 23.03 5.91 -3.57
CA ALA A 241 23.54 7.29 -3.73
C ALA A 241 23.94 7.66 -5.17
N ASP A 242 24.32 6.68 -5.98
CA ASP A 242 24.70 6.80 -7.38
C ASP A 242 23.55 6.47 -8.35
N LEU A 243 22.37 6.14 -7.84
CA LEU A 243 21.21 5.72 -8.62
C LEU A 243 20.10 6.79 -8.56
N PRO A 244 19.21 6.86 -9.56
CA PRO A 244 18.09 7.82 -9.57
C PRO A 244 16.93 7.42 -8.65
N ILE A 245 17.21 6.71 -7.54
CA ILE A 245 16.24 6.29 -6.53
C ILE A 245 16.57 6.95 -5.20
N ASP A 246 15.71 7.86 -4.75
CA ASP A 246 15.82 8.49 -3.44
C ASP A 246 15.00 7.74 -2.38
N ILE A 247 15.65 7.40 -1.27
CA ILE A 247 15.00 6.74 -0.13
C ILE A 247 14.38 7.78 0.81
N LEU A 248 13.06 7.71 1.00
CA LEU A 248 12.35 8.46 2.03
C LEU A 248 12.60 7.83 3.41
N ALA A 249 13.70 8.23 4.04
CA ALA A 249 14.19 7.66 5.29
C ALA A 249 13.17 7.71 6.44
N GLU A 250 13.09 6.60 7.17
CA GLU A 250 12.45 6.47 8.47
C GLU A 250 13.46 6.92 9.54
N THR A 251 13.32 8.15 10.02
CA THR A 251 14.35 8.83 10.82
C THR A 251 14.21 8.59 12.31
N GLU A 252 12.98 8.39 12.79
CA GLU A 252 12.68 8.15 14.19
C GLU A 252 11.55 7.14 14.29
N ALA A 253 11.52 6.41 15.40
CA ALA A 253 10.53 5.38 15.65
C ALA A 253 10.39 5.16 17.15
N GLY A 254 9.21 4.71 17.57
CA GLY A 254 9.06 4.20 18.91
C GLY A 254 7.78 3.42 19.15
N ALA A 255 7.84 2.56 20.15
CA ALA A 255 6.75 1.71 20.62
C ALA A 255 6.60 1.82 22.14
N VAL A 256 5.38 1.71 22.61
CA VAL A 256 5.07 1.64 24.03
C VAL A 256 5.32 0.23 24.55
N ILE A 257 5.94 0.13 25.73
CA ILE A 257 6.18 -1.12 26.44
C ILE A 257 4.99 -1.40 27.37
N THR A 258 4.33 -2.52 27.14
CA THR A 258 3.28 -3.07 27.99
C THR A 258 3.85 -4.22 28.83
N GLU A 259 3.01 -4.94 29.56
CA GLU A 259 3.42 -6.14 30.32
C GLU A 259 4.00 -7.25 29.43
N HIS A 260 3.73 -7.22 28.13
CA HIS A 260 4.24 -8.17 27.15
C HIS A 260 5.42 -7.63 26.33
N GLY A 261 6.03 -6.53 26.76
CA GLY A 261 7.11 -5.85 26.04
C GLY A 261 6.61 -4.80 25.05
N PRO A 262 7.44 -4.38 24.07
CA PRO A 262 7.05 -3.41 23.06
C PRO A 262 5.82 -3.87 22.24
N ASP A 263 4.74 -3.09 22.28
CA ASP A 263 3.46 -3.46 21.66
C ASP A 263 3.31 -2.85 20.27
N ARG A 264 3.09 -3.72 19.27
CA ARG A 264 2.93 -3.33 17.86
C ARG A 264 1.70 -2.46 17.57
N ARG A 265 0.70 -2.47 18.46
CA ARG A 265 -0.52 -1.65 18.37
C ARG A 265 -0.32 -0.24 18.94
N LEU A 266 0.79 0.00 19.64
CA LEU A 266 1.14 1.26 20.29
C LEU A 266 2.50 1.76 19.79
N ALA A 267 2.66 1.83 18.47
CA ALA A 267 3.91 2.22 17.84
C ALA A 267 3.70 3.22 16.69
N HIS A 268 4.73 4.01 16.42
CA HIS A 268 4.77 4.93 15.29
C HIS A 268 6.18 5.03 14.68
N LEU A 269 6.22 5.54 13.45
CA LEU A 269 7.43 5.85 12.69
C LEU A 269 7.32 7.29 12.15
N VAL A 270 8.43 8.01 12.15
CA VAL A 270 8.59 9.32 11.52
C VAL A 270 9.40 9.11 10.24
N ARG A 271 8.85 9.58 9.13
CA ARG A 271 9.47 9.45 7.81
C ARG A 271 9.68 10.81 7.18
N ARG A 272 10.84 11.02 6.57
CA ARG A 272 11.15 12.26 5.83
C ARG A 272 10.13 12.47 4.71
N ALA A 273 9.69 13.72 4.55
CA ALA A 273 8.87 14.09 3.40
C ALA A 273 9.70 14.15 2.11
N PRO A 274 9.08 13.90 0.94
CA PRO A 274 9.69 14.19 -0.35
C PRO A 274 10.24 15.62 -0.42
N ARG A 275 11.42 15.78 -0.99
CA ARG A 275 11.96 17.07 -1.40
C ARG A 275 11.73 17.18 -2.91
N LEU A 276 10.94 18.18 -3.32
CA LEU A 276 10.60 18.44 -4.72
C LEU A 276 11.12 19.82 -5.11
N ALA A 277 11.75 19.90 -6.28
CA ALA A 277 12.10 21.19 -6.87
C ALA A 277 10.85 21.90 -7.41
N PRO A 278 10.89 23.23 -7.64
CA PRO A 278 9.81 23.92 -8.34
C PRO A 278 9.47 23.22 -9.67
N GLY A 279 8.17 22.98 -9.90
CA GLY A 279 7.68 22.28 -11.09
C GLY A 279 7.75 20.75 -11.03
N GLU A 280 8.27 20.16 -9.95
CA GLU A 280 8.21 18.71 -9.74
C GLU A 280 6.93 18.26 -9.04
N GLN A 281 6.42 17.10 -9.45
CA GLN A 281 5.30 16.41 -8.84
C GLN A 281 5.70 14.97 -8.50
N ALA A 282 5.48 14.51 -7.27
CA ALA A 282 5.64 13.11 -6.92
C ALA A 282 4.28 12.38 -6.99
N VAL A 283 4.22 11.30 -7.77
CA VAL A 283 3.01 10.51 -7.96
C VAL A 283 3.31 9.03 -7.69
N PRO A 284 2.63 8.36 -6.75
CA PRO A 284 2.72 6.91 -6.60
C PRO A 284 2.36 6.20 -7.91
N LEU A 285 3.13 5.19 -8.32
CA LEU A 285 2.88 4.50 -9.59
C LEU A 285 1.49 3.85 -9.66
N GLY A 286 0.95 3.41 -8.52
CA GLY A 286 -0.42 2.89 -8.45
C GLY A 286 -1.50 3.93 -8.76
N ILE A 287 -1.23 5.21 -8.50
CA ILE A 287 -2.11 6.34 -8.84
C ILE A 287 -1.86 6.80 -10.27
N PHE A 288 -0.60 6.77 -10.71
CA PHE A 288 -0.21 7.16 -12.06
C PHE A 288 -1.00 6.37 -13.11
N THR A 289 -1.08 5.05 -12.96
CA THR A 289 -1.82 4.15 -13.86
C THR A 289 -3.32 4.45 -13.91
N ASN A 290 -3.90 5.03 -12.86
CA ASN A 290 -5.34 5.28 -12.78
C ASN A 290 -5.72 6.69 -13.28
N HIS A 291 -4.82 7.67 -13.15
CA HIS A 291 -5.18 9.07 -13.29
C HIS A 291 -4.28 9.89 -14.22
N PHE A 292 -3.03 9.47 -14.42
CA PHE A 292 -2.02 10.27 -15.14
C PHE A 292 -1.64 9.69 -16.51
N LEU A 293 -2.12 8.50 -16.89
CA LEU A 293 -1.79 7.90 -18.19
C LEU A 293 -2.14 8.77 -19.40
N SER A 294 -3.23 9.54 -19.31
CA SER A 294 -3.65 10.48 -20.36
C SER A 294 -2.68 11.65 -20.57
N THR A 295 -1.69 11.81 -19.69
CA THR A 295 -0.65 12.84 -19.81
C THR A 295 0.57 12.37 -20.60
N VAL A 296 0.63 11.09 -20.96
CA VAL A 296 1.73 10.48 -21.71
C VAL A 296 1.45 10.58 -23.20
N ASP A 297 2.35 11.17 -23.97
CA ASP A 297 2.18 11.27 -25.43
C ASP A 297 2.67 10.00 -26.16
N ASP A 298 3.82 9.46 -25.74
CA ASP A 298 4.40 8.23 -26.29
C ASP A 298 4.63 7.22 -25.16
N PRO A 299 3.82 6.14 -25.09
CA PRO A 299 3.93 5.14 -24.03
C PRO A 299 5.25 4.38 -24.06
N TYR A 300 5.85 4.18 -25.24
CA TYR A 300 7.11 3.45 -25.38
C TYR A 300 8.29 4.30 -24.90
N ALA A 301 8.36 5.55 -25.33
CA ALA A 301 9.42 6.47 -24.87
C ALA A 301 9.30 6.74 -23.36
N TRP A 302 8.09 6.89 -22.84
CA TRP A 302 7.86 7.08 -21.41
C TRP A 302 8.27 5.85 -20.60
N LEU A 303 7.88 4.65 -21.03
CA LEU A 303 8.26 3.42 -20.34
C LEU A 303 9.76 3.18 -20.42
N ALA A 304 10.42 3.51 -21.53
CA ALA A 304 11.88 3.43 -21.63
C ALA A 304 12.57 4.34 -20.61
N GLN A 305 12.10 5.59 -20.47
CA GLN A 305 12.60 6.51 -19.42
C GLN A 305 12.36 5.94 -18.02
N LEU A 306 11.19 5.36 -17.76
CA LEU A 306 10.93 4.72 -16.47
C LEU A 306 11.83 3.49 -16.25
N THR A 307 12.12 2.70 -17.27
CA THR A 307 13.05 1.56 -17.18
C THR A 307 14.42 2.00 -16.70
N ASP A 308 14.98 3.05 -17.29
CA ASP A 308 16.28 3.59 -16.92
C ASP A 308 16.28 4.16 -15.48
N LEU A 309 15.16 4.73 -15.03
CA LEU A 309 15.04 5.34 -13.71
C LEU A 309 14.63 4.37 -12.59
N LEU A 310 14.00 3.25 -12.93
CA LEU A 310 13.42 2.31 -11.96
C LEU A 310 13.95 0.90 -12.15
N PHE A 311 13.62 0.23 -13.26
CA PHE A 311 13.87 -1.21 -13.42
C PHE A 311 15.37 -1.53 -13.47
N THR A 312 16.17 -0.74 -14.18
CA THR A 312 17.63 -0.88 -14.20
C THR A 312 18.25 -0.66 -12.81
N PRO A 313 17.97 0.47 -12.12
CA PRO A 313 18.43 0.65 -10.75
C PRO A 313 17.97 -0.44 -9.77
N LEU A 314 16.75 -0.96 -9.90
CA LEU A 314 16.27 -2.06 -9.05
C LEU A 314 17.08 -3.35 -9.25
N ALA A 315 17.42 -3.71 -10.49
CA ALA A 315 18.31 -4.82 -10.76
C ALA A 315 19.73 -4.58 -10.20
N THR A 316 20.22 -3.34 -10.23
CA THR A 316 21.50 -2.98 -9.60
C THR A 316 21.44 -3.05 -8.06
N VAL A 317 20.33 -2.64 -7.44
CA VAL A 317 20.14 -2.77 -5.99
C VAL A 317 20.09 -4.25 -5.58
N LEU A 318 19.50 -5.10 -6.43
CA LEU A 318 19.48 -6.55 -6.24
C LEU A 318 20.87 -7.18 -6.31
N THR A 319 21.71 -6.80 -7.27
CA THR A 319 23.12 -7.29 -7.32
C THR A 319 23.96 -6.79 -6.15
N ARG A 320 23.56 -5.69 -5.51
CA ARG A 320 24.12 -5.19 -4.24
C ARG A 320 23.55 -5.91 -3.00
N GLY A 321 22.77 -6.97 -3.18
CA GLY A 321 22.26 -7.82 -2.10
C GLY A 321 20.97 -7.32 -1.46
N VAL A 322 20.19 -6.45 -2.11
CA VAL A 322 18.93 -5.94 -1.55
C VAL A 322 17.78 -6.05 -2.54
N ALA A 323 16.64 -6.56 -2.08
CA ALA A 323 15.39 -6.52 -2.83
C ALA A 323 14.43 -5.52 -2.20
N LEU A 324 14.10 -4.46 -2.95
CA LEU A 324 13.05 -3.51 -2.54
C LEU A 324 11.66 -4.09 -2.86
N GLU A 325 10.71 -3.96 -1.94
CA GLU A 325 9.30 -4.26 -2.22
C GLU A 325 8.67 -3.08 -2.98
N ALA A 326 9.11 -2.89 -4.23
CA ALA A 326 8.86 -1.72 -5.07
C ALA A 326 7.45 -1.72 -5.73
N HIS A 327 6.41 -1.98 -4.96
CA HIS A 327 5.02 -1.98 -5.45
C HIS A 327 4.47 -0.55 -5.64
N GLY A 328 3.34 -0.41 -6.35
CA GLY A 328 2.83 0.89 -6.82
C GLY A 328 2.53 1.96 -5.75
N GLN A 329 2.24 1.57 -4.50
CA GLN A 329 2.06 2.52 -3.39
C GLN A 329 3.39 3.02 -2.76
N ASN A 330 4.47 2.24 -2.87
CA ASN A 330 5.77 2.49 -2.25
C ASN A 330 6.78 3.13 -3.21
N THR A 331 6.53 3.00 -4.52
CA THR A 331 7.32 3.59 -5.58
C THR A 331 6.61 4.81 -6.15
N LEU A 332 7.22 5.99 -6.02
CA LEU A 332 6.69 7.23 -6.57
C LEU A 332 7.58 7.69 -7.71
N VAL A 333 6.98 8.02 -8.85
CA VAL A 333 7.67 8.70 -9.94
C VAL A 333 7.64 10.21 -9.67
N VAL A 334 8.79 10.86 -9.78
CA VAL A 334 8.86 12.32 -9.80
C VAL A 334 8.78 12.76 -11.26
N LEU A 335 7.80 13.60 -11.55
CA LEU A 335 7.53 14.14 -12.87
C LEU A 335 7.95 15.61 -12.92
N ARG A 336 8.57 16.01 -14.03
CA ARG A 336 8.74 17.41 -14.44
C ARG A 336 8.25 17.53 -15.87
N ASP A 337 7.33 18.46 -16.12
CA ASP A 337 6.69 18.61 -17.44
C ASP A 337 6.16 17.27 -17.99
N ARG A 338 5.51 16.48 -17.12
CA ARG A 338 4.94 15.14 -17.39
C ARG A 338 5.96 14.03 -17.69
N ARG A 339 7.26 14.32 -17.67
CA ARG A 339 8.33 13.33 -17.89
C ARG A 339 8.91 12.83 -16.57
N PRO A 340 9.16 11.52 -16.43
CA PRO A 340 9.88 10.96 -15.29
C PRO A 340 11.28 11.55 -15.19
N VAL A 341 11.70 11.98 -14.00
CA VAL A 341 13.06 12.50 -13.76
C VAL A 341 13.84 11.73 -12.69
N ARG A 342 13.14 11.07 -11.76
CA ARG A 342 13.71 10.18 -10.72
C ARG A 342 12.62 9.44 -9.96
N ILE A 343 13.01 8.51 -9.10
CA ILE A 343 12.13 7.72 -8.26
C ILE A 343 12.30 8.11 -6.79
N LEU A 344 11.20 8.11 -6.04
CA LEU A 344 11.22 8.07 -4.58
C LEU A 344 10.73 6.70 -4.11
N TYR A 345 11.45 6.06 -3.20
CA TYR A 345 11.05 4.82 -2.56
C TYR A 345 10.76 5.02 -1.07
N ARG A 346 9.75 4.31 -0.55
CA ARG A 346 9.30 4.41 0.84
C ARG A 346 8.71 3.09 1.36
N ASP A 347 8.60 3.00 2.69
CA ASP A 347 8.12 1.83 3.44
C ASP A 347 9.10 0.66 3.38
N LEU A 348 9.82 0.49 4.48
CA LEU A 348 10.98 -0.40 4.55
C LEU A 348 10.62 -1.80 5.10
N GLY A 349 9.37 -2.01 5.49
CA GLY A 349 8.94 -3.23 6.19
C GLY A 349 8.95 -4.50 5.34
N GLY A 350 8.91 -4.39 4.02
CA GLY A 350 8.89 -5.53 3.10
C GLY A 350 10.22 -5.79 2.37
N VAL A 351 11.25 -4.99 2.63
CA VAL A 351 12.57 -5.15 2.02
C VAL A 351 13.17 -6.50 2.43
N ARG A 352 13.96 -7.10 1.55
CA ARG A 352 14.85 -8.21 1.91
C ARG A 352 16.30 -7.82 1.67
N VAL A 353 17.18 -8.29 2.54
CA VAL A 353 18.58 -7.89 2.62
C VAL A 353 19.44 -9.14 2.77
N SER A 354 20.49 -9.25 1.97
CA SER A 354 21.51 -10.28 2.12
C SER A 354 22.21 -10.15 3.48
N ARG A 355 22.42 -11.28 4.17
CA ARG A 355 23.19 -11.28 5.43
C ARG A 355 24.62 -10.80 5.26
N GLU A 356 25.18 -10.88 4.06
CA GLU A 356 26.54 -10.42 3.74
C GLU A 356 26.72 -8.92 3.97
N LEU A 357 25.63 -8.13 3.98
CA LEU A 357 25.69 -6.70 4.28
C LEU A 357 25.91 -6.41 5.77
N GLY A 358 25.87 -7.42 6.64
CA GLY A 358 26.24 -7.30 8.06
C GLY A 358 25.39 -6.30 8.84
N LEU A 359 24.14 -6.05 8.43
CA LEU A 359 23.24 -5.13 9.10
C LEU A 359 22.59 -5.78 10.31
N ASP A 360 22.58 -5.08 11.45
CA ASP A 360 21.87 -5.49 12.66
C ASP A 360 20.37 -5.25 12.52
N LEU A 361 19.68 -6.20 11.88
CA LEU A 361 18.23 -6.15 11.62
C LEU A 361 17.50 -7.24 12.40
N HIS A 362 16.37 -6.88 12.99
CA HIS A 362 15.46 -7.80 13.66
C HIS A 362 14.40 -8.36 12.69
N GLY A 363 13.89 -9.56 12.98
CA GLY A 363 12.82 -10.18 12.21
C GLY A 363 13.31 -10.90 10.95
N ASP A 364 12.47 -10.91 9.91
CA ASP A 364 12.58 -11.76 8.71
C ASP A 364 13.13 -11.00 7.48
N LEU A 365 13.71 -9.81 7.66
CA LEU A 365 14.24 -9.03 6.55
C LEU A 365 15.55 -9.62 5.97
N LEU A 366 16.32 -10.33 6.80
CA LEU A 366 17.60 -10.93 6.42
C LEU A 366 17.42 -12.31 5.79
N THR A 367 18.09 -12.55 4.65
CA THR A 367 18.10 -13.85 3.98
C THR A 367 19.49 -14.17 3.42
N ASP A 368 19.81 -15.47 3.35
CA ASP A 368 21.00 -16.01 2.68
C ASP A 368 20.69 -16.56 1.29
N ASP A 369 19.41 -16.59 0.90
CA ASP A 369 18.95 -17.16 -0.36
C ASP A 369 18.74 -16.05 -1.42
N PRO A 370 19.57 -16.00 -2.48
CA PRO A 370 19.38 -15.06 -3.58
C PRO A 370 18.03 -15.22 -4.30
N ALA A 371 17.44 -16.42 -4.33
CA ALA A 371 16.13 -16.64 -4.96
C ALA A 371 15.01 -15.91 -4.20
N THR A 372 15.10 -15.83 -2.87
CA THR A 372 14.19 -15.02 -2.04
C THR A 372 14.28 -13.54 -2.41
N LEU A 373 15.50 -13.00 -2.61
CA LEU A 373 15.68 -11.61 -3.06
C LEU A 373 15.05 -11.39 -4.45
N ARG A 374 15.37 -12.26 -5.42
CA ARG A 374 14.79 -12.19 -6.78
C ARG A 374 13.28 -12.26 -6.74
N THR A 375 12.72 -13.21 -6.01
CA THR A 375 11.27 -13.44 -5.90
C THR A 375 10.57 -12.20 -5.36
N LYS A 376 11.11 -11.60 -4.29
CA LYS A 376 10.53 -10.40 -3.68
C LYS A 376 10.55 -9.20 -4.61
N LEU A 377 11.69 -8.96 -5.28
CA LEU A 377 11.79 -7.88 -6.24
C LEU A 377 10.84 -8.11 -7.42
N ALA A 378 10.90 -9.30 -8.04
CA ALA A 378 10.14 -9.63 -9.23
C ALA A 378 8.63 -9.55 -8.98
N ALA A 379 8.15 -10.02 -7.84
CA ALA A 379 6.73 -9.96 -7.53
C ALA A 379 6.22 -8.52 -7.39
N ALA A 380 6.96 -7.67 -6.68
CA ALA A 380 6.56 -6.29 -6.46
C ALA A 380 6.75 -5.43 -7.72
N ALA A 381 7.94 -5.43 -8.31
CA ALA A 381 8.27 -4.55 -9.42
C ALA A 381 7.73 -5.05 -10.77
N LEU A 382 7.76 -6.35 -11.03
CA LEU A 382 7.43 -6.91 -12.35
C LEU A 382 6.01 -7.45 -12.39
N GLY A 383 5.68 -8.36 -11.45
CA GLY A 383 4.37 -9.00 -11.35
C GLY A 383 3.22 -8.05 -11.01
N THR A 384 3.52 -6.89 -10.40
CA THR A 384 2.53 -5.83 -10.17
C THR A 384 2.81 -4.57 -10.97
N VAL A 385 3.88 -3.82 -10.68
CA VAL A 385 4.06 -2.48 -11.28
C VAL A 385 4.24 -2.51 -12.80
N ALA A 386 5.17 -3.32 -13.33
CA ALA A 386 5.37 -3.43 -14.76
C ALA A 386 4.12 -3.99 -15.45
N GLY A 387 3.54 -5.08 -14.93
CA GLY A 387 2.31 -5.65 -15.46
C GLY A 387 1.15 -4.64 -15.53
N GLN A 388 0.94 -3.86 -14.47
CA GLN A 388 -0.09 -2.81 -14.46
C GLN A 388 0.19 -1.70 -15.48
N LEU A 389 1.42 -1.25 -15.62
CA LEU A 389 1.79 -0.24 -16.60
C LEU A 389 1.59 -0.74 -18.03
N VAL A 390 2.02 -1.97 -18.32
CA VAL A 390 1.85 -2.60 -19.64
C VAL A 390 0.37 -2.73 -19.99
N ASP A 391 -0.43 -3.32 -19.09
CA ASP A 391 -1.87 -3.48 -19.29
C ASP A 391 -2.57 -2.13 -19.49
N ALA A 392 -2.18 -1.11 -18.71
CA ALA A 392 -2.82 0.18 -18.77
C ALA A 392 -2.41 1.01 -20.00
N PHE A 393 -1.14 0.93 -20.45
CA PHE A 393 -0.71 1.51 -21.72
C PHE A 393 -1.35 0.81 -22.91
N ALA A 394 -1.47 -0.52 -22.89
CA ALA A 394 -2.17 -1.26 -23.92
C ALA A 394 -3.65 -0.85 -24.02
N ALA A 395 -4.33 -0.76 -22.88
CA ALA A 395 -5.74 -0.38 -22.84
C ALA A 395 -5.99 1.08 -23.22
N HIS A 396 -5.13 2.02 -22.81
CA HIS A 396 -5.35 3.45 -23.02
C HIS A 396 -4.80 3.98 -24.34
N HIS A 397 -3.63 3.49 -24.77
CA HIS A 397 -2.90 4.00 -25.94
C HIS A 397 -2.92 3.03 -27.12
N GLY A 398 -3.46 1.82 -26.96
CA GLY A 398 -3.36 0.77 -27.98
C GLY A 398 -1.92 0.28 -28.18
N ALA A 399 -1.04 0.46 -27.19
CA ALA A 399 0.34 0.03 -27.26
C ALA A 399 0.45 -1.50 -27.24
N GLU A 400 1.39 -2.05 -28.00
CA GLU A 400 1.63 -3.48 -28.11
C GLU A 400 2.33 -4.00 -26.84
N PRO A 401 1.71 -4.94 -26.09
CA PRO A 401 2.27 -5.43 -24.83
C PRO A 401 3.67 -6.03 -24.97
N ASP A 402 3.92 -6.79 -26.04
CA ASP A 402 5.22 -7.44 -26.28
C ASP A 402 6.36 -6.41 -26.40
N ARG A 403 6.13 -5.33 -27.14
CA ARG A 403 7.10 -4.23 -27.28
C ARG A 403 7.32 -3.49 -25.96
N LEU A 404 6.29 -3.33 -25.13
CA LEU A 404 6.44 -2.74 -23.80
C LEU A 404 7.24 -3.65 -22.86
N TRP A 405 7.01 -4.96 -22.90
CA TRP A 405 7.81 -5.93 -22.14
C TRP A 405 9.27 -5.99 -22.61
N ALA A 406 9.54 -5.86 -23.91
CA ALA A 406 10.90 -5.75 -24.44
C ALA A 406 11.65 -4.54 -23.86
N ILE A 407 10.96 -3.41 -23.68
CA ILE A 407 11.52 -2.19 -23.06
C ILE A 407 11.86 -2.43 -21.59
N VAL A 408 11.00 -3.11 -20.83
CA VAL A 408 11.31 -3.47 -19.43
C VAL A 408 12.48 -4.46 -19.37
N ALA A 409 12.48 -5.47 -20.25
CA ALA A 409 13.51 -6.50 -20.32
C ALA A 409 14.91 -5.92 -20.58
N ALA A 410 15.00 -4.90 -21.45
CA ALA A 410 16.27 -4.23 -21.75
C ALA A 410 16.97 -3.69 -20.49
N GLY A 411 16.21 -3.20 -19.51
CA GLY A 411 16.76 -2.65 -18.27
C GLY A 411 17.22 -3.70 -17.25
N LEU A 412 16.81 -4.96 -17.41
CA LEU A 412 17.03 -6.03 -16.42
C LEU A 412 18.13 -7.02 -16.82
N ARG A 413 18.78 -6.83 -17.97
CA ARG A 413 19.79 -7.76 -18.54
C ARG A 413 20.97 -8.09 -17.61
N GLN A 414 21.27 -7.24 -16.63
CA GLN A 414 22.31 -7.52 -15.63
C GLN A 414 21.94 -8.64 -14.65
N VAL A 415 20.65 -9.02 -14.57
CA VAL A 415 20.14 -10.16 -13.80
C VAL A 415 19.26 -11.02 -14.71
N PRO A 416 19.86 -11.89 -15.56
CA PRO A 416 19.13 -12.69 -16.56
C PRO A 416 18.01 -13.57 -15.98
N GLU A 417 18.13 -13.96 -14.72
CA GLU A 417 17.11 -14.73 -14.00
C GLU A 417 15.77 -13.99 -13.94
N LEU A 418 15.78 -12.65 -13.86
CA LEU A 418 14.54 -11.85 -13.88
C LEU A 418 13.83 -11.88 -15.24
N LEU A 419 14.54 -12.22 -16.31
CA LEU A 419 14.00 -12.35 -17.67
C LEU A 419 13.49 -13.76 -17.97
N THR A 420 14.09 -14.77 -17.34
CA THR A 420 13.92 -16.19 -17.71
C THR A 420 13.11 -16.98 -16.69
N GLU A 421 13.21 -16.68 -15.40
CA GLU A 421 12.42 -17.35 -14.37
C GLU A 421 10.93 -16.96 -14.46
N PRO A 422 9.98 -17.86 -14.16
CA PRO A 422 8.57 -17.53 -14.05
C PRO A 422 8.33 -16.33 -13.13
N LEU A 423 7.42 -15.42 -13.50
CA LEU A 423 7.13 -14.26 -12.69
C LEU A 423 6.36 -14.66 -11.43
N PRO A 424 6.90 -14.38 -10.22
CA PRO A 424 6.20 -14.67 -8.99
C PRO A 424 5.05 -13.69 -8.78
N ILE A 425 3.96 -14.22 -8.23
CA ILE A 425 2.80 -13.46 -7.77
C ILE A 425 2.59 -13.80 -6.32
N LYS A 426 2.47 -12.76 -5.49
CA LYS A 426 2.08 -12.92 -4.10
C LYS A 426 0.60 -13.28 -4.06
N ALA A 427 0.29 -14.49 -3.60
CA ALA A 427 -1.06 -15.03 -3.55
C ALA A 427 -1.84 -14.45 -2.36
N THR A 428 -2.13 -13.15 -2.42
CA THR A 428 -2.65 -12.38 -1.28
C THR A 428 -4.04 -12.83 -0.80
N THR A 429 -4.85 -13.47 -1.66
CA THR A 429 -6.15 -14.04 -1.30
C THR A 429 -5.96 -15.39 -0.60
N ALA A 430 -5.08 -16.24 -1.13
CA ALA A 430 -4.72 -17.51 -0.51
C ALA A 430 -4.07 -17.28 0.86
N MET A 431 -3.18 -16.29 0.98
CA MET A 431 -2.64 -15.84 2.27
C MET A 431 -3.77 -15.47 3.22
N ARG A 432 -4.75 -14.66 2.79
CA ARG A 432 -5.84 -14.24 3.67
C ARG A 432 -6.67 -15.42 4.21
N LEU A 433 -6.81 -16.49 3.43
CA LEU A 433 -7.55 -17.71 3.78
C LEU A 433 -6.70 -18.76 4.51
N ALA A 434 -5.38 -18.57 4.58
CA ALA A 434 -4.47 -19.48 5.26
C ALA A 434 -4.60 -19.39 6.79
N ALA A 435 -4.06 -20.39 7.48
CA ALA A 435 -4.00 -20.40 8.94
C ALA A 435 -3.14 -19.25 9.49
N ASP A 436 -2.01 -18.95 8.82
CA ASP A 436 -1.21 -17.76 9.07
C ASP A 436 -1.25 -16.83 7.84
N PRO A 437 -1.99 -15.70 7.89
CA PRO A 437 -2.10 -14.79 6.77
C PRO A 437 -0.89 -13.87 6.58
N LEU A 438 0.12 -13.94 7.45
CA LEU A 438 1.34 -13.15 7.36
C LEU A 438 2.44 -13.84 6.54
N ASP A 439 2.38 -15.16 6.42
CA ASP A 439 3.34 -15.93 5.63
C ASP A 439 3.11 -15.73 4.13
N ASP A 440 4.19 -15.43 3.41
CA ASP A 440 4.10 -15.26 1.96
C ASP A 440 3.76 -16.59 1.27
N ILE A 441 2.65 -16.62 0.55
CA ILE A 441 2.32 -17.69 -0.39
C ILE A 441 2.61 -17.18 -1.80
N TRP A 442 3.39 -17.94 -2.56
CA TRP A 442 3.77 -17.60 -3.93
C TRP A 442 3.09 -18.52 -4.93
N THR A 443 2.67 -17.93 -6.04
CA THR A 443 2.29 -18.62 -7.28
C THR A 443 3.10 -18.02 -8.43
N PHE A 444 3.13 -18.66 -9.59
CA PHE A 444 4.02 -18.27 -10.68
C PHE A 444 3.28 -18.21 -12.01
N GLN A 445 3.66 -17.25 -12.86
CA GLN A 445 3.14 -17.09 -14.20
C GLN A 445 4.26 -17.17 -15.24
N PRO A 446 3.93 -17.49 -16.50
CA PRO A 446 4.89 -17.35 -17.61
C PRO A 446 5.50 -15.95 -17.61
N ASN A 447 6.80 -15.87 -17.84
CA ASN A 447 7.50 -14.59 -17.91
C ASN A 447 7.38 -14.01 -19.33
N PRO A 448 6.65 -12.89 -19.53
CA PRO A 448 6.48 -12.29 -20.86
C PRO A 448 7.79 -11.72 -21.42
N MET A 449 8.82 -11.55 -20.59
CA MET A 449 10.13 -11.08 -21.01
C MET A 449 11.05 -12.20 -21.50
N ALA A 450 10.68 -13.47 -21.34
CA ALA A 450 11.54 -14.61 -21.67
C ALA A 450 11.93 -14.67 -23.16
N VAL A 451 11.10 -14.14 -24.05
CA VAL A 451 11.39 -14.07 -25.49
C VAL A 451 12.40 -12.95 -25.85
N HIS A 452 12.69 -12.07 -24.89
CA HIS A 452 13.57 -10.90 -25.01
C HIS A 452 14.88 -11.06 -24.20
N ALA A 453 15.10 -12.24 -23.61
CA ALA A 453 16.20 -12.56 -22.71
C ALA A 453 17.57 -12.62 -23.39
#